data_AF-A0A848LZT0-F1
#
_entry.id   AF-A0A848LZT0-F1
#
_cell.length_a   1.000
_cell.length_b   1.000
_cell.length_c   1.000
_cell.angle_alpha   90.00
_cell.angle_beta   90.00
_cell.angle_gamma   90.00
#
_symmetry.space_group_name_H-M   'P 1'
#
loop_
_entity.id
_entity.type
_entity.pdbx_description
1 polymer ?
#
loop_
_entity_poly.entity_id
_entity_poly.type
_entity_poly.pdbx_seq_one_letter_code
_entity_poly.pdbx_strand_id
1 'polypeptide(L)'
;RDRPPPGIPRPGGGTQAAELFSGEVKISADKGTNSLVIVASAADYKNIVQVIQQLDTPRRQVFVEAVIMEVNLDRNSDFGVNLHSGFSLKTSEGDAPGLIGTNNRGSGLPPSLSLANLAQFGGFLAGLQGPVIPALEKLGLDIPAFGVVLHAMQQSSDVNVLSTPHILTSDNEEAEITVGQNVPFQSGFSPSSLGSTVGGVTGGTGGLNPSILGGLGGLGSLYAPITRQNVELKLTVKPQINDSDYIRLVITEQTEEIASSDPVLGPTTSRRSAKTTVIAKDQETVVIGGIMQDRTLETVTKVPVLGDIPILGHLFRETTRRKTKTNLLLFLTPYIIRGPEDFRVIFERKMKERQQFVEQFYGQVPGYDVAVDFSRKPGPLSRMNQSVLKEQQRAENGGPGAAGERIIAPASPAPAPAARPQA
;
A
#
# COMPACT_ATOMS: atom_id res chain seq x y z
N ARG A 1 63.36 25.24 33.61
CA ARG A 1 64.09 24.55 32.53
C ARG A 1 63.70 23.09 32.60
N ASP A 2 62.53 22.81 32.03
CA ASP A 2 61.83 21.53 32.13
C ASP A 2 62.49 20.45 31.26
N ARG A 3 62.54 19.22 31.78
CA ARG A 3 62.81 18.02 31.00
C ARG A 3 61.52 17.22 30.88
N PRO A 4 61.11 16.80 29.66
CA PRO A 4 60.20 15.68 29.50
C PRO A 4 60.98 14.34 29.45
N PRO A 5 60.30 13.20 29.70
CA PRO A 5 60.92 11.87 29.83
C PRO A 5 61.17 11.19 28.47
N PRO A 6 62.01 10.13 28.40
CA PRO A 6 62.28 9.41 27.17
C PRO A 6 61.04 8.63 26.70
N GLY A 7 60.72 8.78 25.42
CA GLY A 7 59.58 8.13 24.77
C GLY A 7 59.76 6.62 24.62
N ILE A 8 58.68 5.88 24.84
CA ILE A 8 58.54 4.44 24.63
C ILE A 8 58.57 4.17 23.11
N PRO A 9 59.27 3.14 22.59
CA PRO A 9 59.20 2.80 21.17
C PRO A 9 57.81 2.28 20.83
N ARG A 10 57.18 2.89 19.84
CA ARG A 10 55.96 2.37 19.20
C ARG A 10 56.34 1.12 18.40
N PRO A 11 55.60 0.00 18.47
CA PRO A 11 55.92 -1.19 17.69
C PRO A 11 55.75 -0.87 16.19
N GLY A 12 56.82 -1.08 15.43
CA GLY A 12 56.79 -1.06 13.98
C GLY A 12 55.86 -2.16 13.48
N GLY A 13 54.73 -1.76 12.92
CA GLY A 13 53.76 -2.65 12.30
C GLY A 13 53.14 -1.91 11.12
N GLY A 14 53.90 -1.78 10.04
CA GLY A 14 53.44 -1.02 8.88
C GLY A 14 54.45 -0.98 7.74
N THR A 15 55.10 -2.10 7.42
CA THR A 15 56.00 -2.14 6.24
C THR A 15 56.10 -3.49 5.54
N GLN A 16 55.12 -4.39 5.68
CA GLN A 16 55.13 -5.63 4.87
C GLN A 16 54.27 -5.57 3.60
N ALA A 17 53.41 -4.55 3.44
CA ALA A 17 52.63 -4.39 2.21
C ALA A 17 53.35 -3.53 1.13
N ALA A 18 54.34 -2.72 1.51
CA ALA A 18 54.98 -1.77 0.60
C ALA A 18 56.28 -2.29 -0.05
N GLU A 19 56.85 -3.41 0.40
CA GLU A 19 58.10 -3.99 -0.14
C GLU A 19 57.87 -5.12 -1.17
N LEU A 20 56.61 -5.42 -1.54
CA LEU A 20 56.29 -6.44 -2.55
C LEU A 20 56.44 -5.95 -4.00
N PHE A 21 56.69 -4.66 -4.22
CA PHE A 21 56.80 -4.07 -5.55
C PHE A 21 58.21 -3.58 -5.81
N SER A 22 58.86 -4.12 -6.84
CA SER A 22 60.26 -3.80 -7.19
C SER A 22 60.39 -2.57 -8.10
N GLY A 23 59.28 -1.92 -8.48
CA GLY A 23 59.25 -0.70 -9.29
C GLY A 23 57.92 0.08 -9.21
N GLU A 24 57.81 1.19 -9.96
CA GLU A 24 56.58 1.98 -10.08
C GLU A 24 55.51 1.19 -10.87
N VAL A 25 54.42 0.79 -10.22
CA VAL A 25 53.29 0.09 -10.85
C VAL A 25 52.23 1.12 -11.25
N LYS A 26 51.87 1.16 -12.54
CA LYS A 26 50.76 1.97 -13.06
C LYS A 26 49.66 1.06 -13.58
N ILE A 27 48.45 1.25 -13.05
CA ILE A 27 47.25 0.52 -13.48
C ILE A 27 46.27 1.58 -14.00
N SER A 28 45.87 1.45 -15.26
CA SER A 28 44.86 2.31 -15.89
C SER A 28 43.72 1.44 -16.40
N ALA A 29 42.48 1.91 -16.24
CA ALA A 29 41.29 1.22 -16.72
C ALA A 29 40.74 1.92 -17.96
N ASP A 30 40.53 1.16 -19.04
CA ASP A 30 39.76 1.60 -20.19
C ASP A 30 38.30 1.14 -20.05
N LYS A 31 37.41 2.10 -19.80
CA LYS A 31 35.97 1.85 -19.63
C LYS A 31 35.28 1.43 -20.92
N GLY A 32 35.79 1.85 -22.09
CA GLY A 32 35.14 1.57 -23.37
C GLY A 32 35.26 0.10 -23.77
N THR A 33 36.38 -0.53 -23.46
CA THR A 33 36.65 -1.95 -23.74
C THR A 33 36.54 -2.85 -22.52
N ASN A 34 36.24 -2.30 -21.33
CA ASN A 34 36.26 -3.00 -20.04
C ASN A 34 37.59 -3.74 -19.83
N SER A 35 38.71 -3.07 -20.11
CA SER A 35 40.06 -3.64 -20.04
C SER A 35 40.96 -2.86 -19.08
N LEU A 36 41.98 -3.54 -18.56
CA LEU A 36 42.97 -2.97 -17.65
C LEU A 36 44.34 -2.96 -18.36
N VAL A 37 44.97 -1.79 -18.42
CA VAL A 37 46.35 -1.61 -18.90
C VAL A 37 47.26 -1.54 -17.68
N ILE A 38 48.14 -2.52 -17.54
CA ILE A 38 49.03 -2.68 -16.39
C ILE A 38 50.48 -2.49 -16.87
N VAL A 39 51.16 -1.50 -16.32
CA VAL A 39 52.59 -1.24 -16.53
C VAL A 39 53.30 -1.49 -15.21
N ALA A 40 54.06 -2.58 -15.13
CA ALA A 40 54.71 -3.05 -13.91
C ALA A 40 56.00 -3.82 -14.23
N SER A 41 56.84 -4.07 -13.23
CA SER A 41 57.96 -5.01 -13.37
C SER A 41 57.44 -6.44 -13.63
N ALA A 42 58.28 -7.30 -14.22
CA ALA A 42 57.89 -8.68 -14.55
C ALA A 42 57.51 -9.52 -13.32
N ALA A 43 58.07 -9.23 -12.14
CA ALA A 43 57.71 -9.89 -10.89
C ALA A 43 56.33 -9.42 -10.39
N ASP A 44 56.10 -8.11 -10.39
CA ASP A 44 54.88 -7.50 -9.87
C ASP A 44 53.66 -7.82 -10.74
N TYR A 45 53.86 -7.86 -12.06
CA TYR A 45 52.82 -8.26 -13.01
C TYR A 45 52.27 -9.66 -12.69
N LYS A 46 53.13 -10.63 -12.35
CA LYS A 46 52.69 -11.99 -12.00
C LYS A 46 51.84 -12.00 -10.73
N ASN A 47 52.20 -11.21 -9.73
CA ASN A 47 51.44 -11.08 -8.48
C ASN A 47 50.06 -10.44 -8.76
N ILE A 48 50.00 -9.39 -9.57
CA ILE A 48 48.75 -8.71 -9.92
C ILE A 48 47.82 -9.63 -10.71
N VAL A 49 48.34 -10.37 -11.69
CA VAL A 49 47.55 -11.32 -12.48
C VAL A 49 46.93 -12.41 -11.60
N GLN A 50 47.68 -12.93 -10.62
CA GLN A 50 47.13 -13.90 -9.66
C GLN A 50 45.97 -13.31 -8.84
N VAL A 51 46.07 -12.06 -8.40
CA VAL A 51 45.00 -11.37 -7.67
C VAL A 51 43.79 -11.12 -8.57
N ILE A 52 44.00 -10.68 -9.82
CA ILE A 52 42.90 -10.46 -10.78
C ILE A 52 42.16 -11.77 -11.05
N GLN A 53 42.87 -12.90 -11.22
CA GLN A 53 42.23 -14.20 -11.42
C GLN A 53 41.37 -14.65 -10.23
N GLN A 54 41.68 -14.22 -9.01
CA GLN A 54 40.85 -14.49 -7.82
C GLN A 54 39.65 -13.54 -7.71
N LEU A 55 39.78 -12.31 -8.19
CA LEU A 55 38.72 -11.29 -8.13
C LEU A 55 37.73 -11.40 -9.30
N ASP A 56 38.17 -11.84 -10.48
CA ASP A 56 37.37 -11.96 -11.70
C ASP A 56 36.55 -13.26 -11.71
N THR A 57 35.57 -13.31 -10.80
CA THR A 57 34.61 -14.41 -10.70
C THR A 57 33.20 -13.90 -10.99
N PRO A 58 32.32 -14.76 -11.55
CA PRO A 58 30.93 -14.37 -11.80
C PRO A 58 30.24 -14.07 -10.47
N ARG A 59 29.56 -12.92 -10.41
CA ARG A 59 28.77 -12.53 -9.24
C ARG A 59 27.52 -13.38 -9.16
N ARG A 60 27.27 -13.94 -7.98
CA ARG A 60 26.00 -14.61 -7.68
C ARG A 60 24.89 -13.58 -7.59
N GLN A 61 23.67 -13.98 -7.92
CA GLN A 61 22.48 -13.14 -7.80
C GLN A 61 21.54 -13.73 -6.75
N VAL A 62 20.70 -12.89 -6.16
CA VAL A 62 19.68 -13.29 -5.21
C VAL A 62 18.33 -12.87 -5.74
N PHE A 63 17.43 -13.84 -5.89
CA PHE A 63 16.02 -13.61 -6.09
C PHE A 63 15.34 -13.59 -4.73
N VAL A 64 14.71 -12.47 -4.41
CA VAL A 64 14.04 -12.24 -3.13
C VAL A 64 12.55 -12.24 -3.37
N GLU A 65 11.86 -13.11 -2.64
CA GLU A 65 10.41 -13.14 -2.58
C GLU A 65 9.97 -12.70 -1.20
N ALA A 66 9.11 -11.69 -1.11
CA ALA A 66 8.49 -11.28 0.13
C ALA A 66 6.99 -11.54 0.06
N VAL A 67 6.40 -11.94 1.19
CA VAL A 67 4.96 -12.17 1.32
C VAL A 67 4.46 -11.34 2.48
N ILE A 68 3.55 -10.41 2.18
CA ILE A 68 2.88 -9.56 3.15
C ILE A 68 1.45 -10.07 3.28
N MET A 69 1.09 -10.51 4.48
CA MET A 69 -0.26 -10.93 4.81
C MET A 69 -0.84 -9.96 5.84
N GLU A 70 -1.95 -9.32 5.48
CA GLU A 70 -2.71 -8.47 6.39
C GLU A 70 -4.15 -8.97 6.50
N VAL A 71 -4.61 -9.15 7.74
CA VAL A 71 -6.01 -9.42 8.06
C VAL A 71 -6.51 -8.29 8.95
N ASN A 72 -7.49 -7.55 8.46
CA ASN A 72 -8.19 -6.50 9.19
C ASN A 72 -9.64 -6.92 9.41
N LEU A 73 -10.07 -6.90 10.68
CA LEU A 73 -11.41 -7.26 11.09
C LEU A 73 -11.98 -6.10 11.91
N ASP A 74 -13.04 -5.46 11.43
CA ASP A 74 -13.77 -4.43 12.17
C ASP A 74 -15.19 -4.91 12.45
N ARG A 75 -15.51 -5.12 13.73
CA ARG A 75 -16.85 -5.50 14.18
C ARG A 75 -17.42 -4.40 15.04
N ASN A 76 -18.52 -3.81 14.59
CA ASN A 76 -19.26 -2.80 15.32
C ASN A 76 -20.64 -3.34 15.69
N SER A 77 -20.91 -3.53 16.97
CA SER A 77 -22.23 -3.89 17.48
C SER A 77 -22.81 -2.72 18.25
N ASP A 78 -23.99 -2.27 17.86
CA ASP A 78 -24.75 -1.22 18.52
C ASP A 78 -26.11 -1.76 18.95
N PHE A 79 -26.45 -1.55 20.20
CA PHE A 79 -27.72 -1.97 20.76
C PHE A 79 -28.19 -0.94 21.80
N GLY A 80 -29.42 -0.49 21.65
CA GLY A 80 -30.00 0.44 22.61
C GLY A 80 -31.51 0.55 22.50
N VAL A 81 -32.08 1.12 23.57
CA VAL A 81 -33.47 1.56 23.61
C VAL A 81 -33.48 3.04 23.94
N ASN A 82 -34.08 3.82 23.04
CA ASN A 82 -34.27 5.24 23.17
C ASN A 82 -35.72 5.52 23.59
N LEU A 83 -35.88 6.25 24.68
CA LEU A 83 -37.17 6.62 25.25
C LEU A 83 -37.26 8.13 25.30
N HIS A 84 -38.42 8.67 24.95
CA HIS A 84 -38.73 10.06 25.25
C HIS A 84 -40.19 10.24 25.64
N SER A 85 -40.44 11.31 26.39
CA SER A 85 -41.76 11.80 26.76
C SER A 85 -41.75 13.32 26.76
N GLY A 86 -42.64 13.90 25.98
CA GLY A 86 -42.91 15.33 26.00
C GLY A 86 -44.03 15.65 26.99
N PHE A 87 -43.91 16.79 27.65
CA PHE A 87 -44.92 17.31 28.58
C PHE A 87 -45.14 18.79 28.33
N SER A 88 -46.30 19.31 28.69
CA SER A 88 -46.60 20.74 28.62
C SER A 88 -46.79 21.28 30.04
N LEU A 89 -45.96 22.25 30.42
CA LEU A 89 -46.04 22.96 31.68
C LEU A 89 -46.92 24.20 31.49
N LYS A 90 -48.02 24.30 32.25
CA LYS A 90 -48.87 25.49 32.19
C LYS A 90 -48.18 26.64 32.92
N THR A 91 -47.72 27.64 32.19
CA THR A 91 -47.12 28.87 32.75
C THR A 91 -48.09 30.03 32.63
N SER A 92 -47.84 31.12 33.38
CA SER A 92 -48.64 32.35 33.30
C SER A 92 -48.61 33.03 31.92
N GLU A 93 -47.66 32.67 31.06
CA GLU A 93 -47.49 33.20 29.70
C GLU A 93 -47.96 32.23 28.60
N GLY A 94 -48.45 31.03 28.97
CA GLY A 94 -48.91 29.99 28.05
C GLY A 94 -48.39 28.59 28.39
N ASP A 95 -48.75 27.60 27.56
CA ASP A 95 -48.23 26.23 27.68
C ASP A 95 -46.76 26.19 27.25
N ALA A 96 -45.85 26.01 28.20
CA ALA A 96 -44.43 25.83 27.96
C ALA A 96 -44.11 24.35 27.75
N PRO A 97 -43.61 23.95 26.59
CA PRO A 97 -43.31 22.57 26.30
C PRO A 97 -41.97 22.12 26.90
N GLY A 98 -41.93 20.89 27.38
CA GLY A 98 -40.75 20.23 27.90
C GLY A 98 -40.59 18.83 27.32
N LEU A 99 -39.35 18.34 27.31
CA LEU A 99 -39.01 17.00 26.85
C LEU A 99 -38.08 16.34 27.87
N ILE A 100 -38.41 15.12 28.25
CA ILE A 100 -37.51 14.22 28.99
C ILE A 100 -37.25 13.01 28.10
N GLY A 101 -36.02 12.53 28.06
CA GLY A 101 -35.69 11.34 27.29
C GLY A 101 -34.30 10.82 27.59
N THR A 102 -34.01 9.64 27.08
CA THR A 102 -32.67 9.03 27.09
C THR A 102 -31.88 9.57 25.90
N ASN A 103 -30.55 9.62 26.03
CA ASN A 103 -29.66 10.00 24.93
C ASN A 103 -29.90 11.39 24.31
N ASN A 104 -30.26 12.38 25.14
CA ASN A 104 -30.27 13.80 24.77
C ASN A 104 -28.82 14.30 24.55
N ARG A 105 -28.25 14.06 23.36
CA ARG A 105 -26.97 14.64 22.96
C ARG A 105 -27.20 16.12 22.64
N GLY A 106 -26.46 17.03 23.28
CA GLY A 106 -26.71 18.48 23.35
C GLY A 106 -26.76 19.30 22.03
N SER A 107 -26.86 18.67 20.86
CA SER A 107 -26.98 19.31 19.54
C SER A 107 -27.88 18.55 18.55
N GLY A 108 -28.58 17.49 18.96
CA GLY A 108 -29.43 16.69 18.08
C GLY A 108 -30.74 16.28 18.75
N LEU A 109 -31.83 16.33 17.98
CA LEU A 109 -33.12 15.76 18.38
C LEU A 109 -32.93 14.25 18.61
N PRO A 110 -33.25 13.67 19.79
CA PRO A 110 -33.14 12.23 20.01
C PRO A 110 -33.86 11.43 18.90
N PRO A 111 -33.33 10.24 18.54
CA PRO A 111 -33.85 9.45 17.41
C PRO A 111 -35.33 9.17 17.55
N SER A 112 -35.77 8.94 18.77
CA SER A 112 -37.14 8.63 19.12
C SER A 112 -38.15 9.76 18.81
N LEU A 113 -37.70 11.00 18.56
CA LEU A 113 -38.57 12.14 18.22
C LEU A 113 -39.03 12.17 16.76
N SER A 114 -38.34 11.47 15.86
CA SER A 114 -38.67 11.49 14.43
C SER A 114 -38.44 10.14 13.79
N LEU A 115 -39.53 9.52 13.33
CA LEU A 115 -39.51 8.28 12.55
C LEU A 115 -38.69 8.41 11.26
N ALA A 116 -38.57 9.62 10.70
CA ALA A 116 -37.72 9.89 9.54
C ALA A 116 -36.21 9.86 9.89
N ASN A 117 -35.84 10.26 11.11
CA ASN A 117 -34.45 10.18 11.58
C ASN A 117 -34.06 8.76 12.02
N LEU A 118 -35.03 7.88 12.31
CA LEU A 118 -34.77 6.47 12.61
C LEU A 118 -34.11 5.75 11.44
N ALA A 119 -34.47 6.10 10.20
CA ALA A 119 -33.89 5.48 9.00
C ALA A 119 -32.38 5.71 8.87
N GLN A 120 -31.81 6.71 9.54
CA GLN A 120 -30.36 6.98 9.53
C GLN A 120 -29.56 5.99 10.39
N PHE A 121 -30.19 5.30 11.35
CA PHE A 121 -29.47 4.40 12.26
C PHE A 121 -29.08 3.07 11.61
N GLY A 122 -29.74 2.67 10.52
CA GLY A 122 -29.52 1.36 9.90
C GLY A 122 -29.85 0.19 10.84
N GLY A 123 -29.81 -1.04 10.31
CA GLY A 123 -30.06 -2.24 11.11
C GLY A 123 -31.53 -2.51 11.49
N PHE A 124 -31.73 -3.27 12.56
CA PHE A 124 -33.06 -3.61 13.08
C PHE A 124 -33.60 -2.45 13.91
N LEU A 125 -34.78 -1.97 13.54
CA LEU A 125 -35.47 -0.86 14.19
C LEU A 125 -36.89 -1.29 14.53
N ALA A 126 -37.28 -1.13 15.79
CA ALA A 126 -38.64 -1.37 16.24
C ALA A 126 -39.03 -0.24 17.19
N GLY A 127 -40.15 0.44 16.93
CA GLY A 127 -40.55 1.52 17.80
C GLY A 127 -42.03 1.86 17.71
N LEU A 128 -42.50 2.53 18.75
CA LEU A 128 -43.85 3.08 18.87
C LEU A 128 -43.71 4.56 19.19
N GLN A 129 -44.52 5.38 18.52
CA GLN A 129 -44.51 6.82 18.65
C GLN A 129 -45.94 7.30 18.95
N GLY A 130 -46.08 8.21 19.90
CA GLY A 130 -47.35 8.82 20.30
C GLY A 130 -47.78 9.98 19.39
N PRO A 131 -49.00 10.52 19.60
CA PRO A 131 -49.48 11.69 18.88
C PRO A 131 -48.61 12.92 19.18
N VAL A 132 -48.53 13.85 18.23
CA VAL A 132 -47.80 15.12 18.36
C VAL A 132 -48.46 16.01 19.41
N ILE A 133 -47.66 16.74 20.19
CA ILE A 133 -48.17 17.69 21.19
C ILE A 133 -48.73 18.93 20.45
N PRO A 134 -50.05 19.22 20.53
CA PRO A 134 -50.67 20.29 19.73
C PRO A 134 -50.15 21.70 20.04
N ALA A 135 -49.62 21.92 21.25
CA ALA A 135 -48.98 23.17 21.63
C ALA A 135 -47.68 23.42 20.84
N LEU A 136 -47.03 22.35 20.36
CA LEU A 136 -45.76 22.39 19.63
C LEU A 136 -45.92 22.39 18.13
N GLU A 137 -46.98 21.75 17.62
CA GLU A 137 -47.37 21.81 16.22
C GLU A 137 -47.58 23.27 15.77
N LYS A 138 -48.15 24.10 16.65
CA LYS A 138 -48.31 25.56 16.43
C LYS A 138 -47.00 26.34 16.34
N LEU A 139 -45.90 25.78 16.86
CA LEU A 139 -44.53 26.31 16.78
C LEU A 139 -43.74 25.70 15.60
N GLY A 140 -44.36 24.85 14.77
CA GLY A 140 -43.71 24.18 13.65
C GLY A 140 -42.77 23.05 14.06
N LEU A 141 -42.94 22.51 15.28
CA LEU A 141 -42.13 21.42 15.82
C LEU A 141 -42.99 20.17 16.03
N ASP A 142 -42.78 19.15 15.19
CA ASP A 142 -43.47 17.85 15.30
C ASP A 142 -42.79 16.96 16.36
N ILE A 143 -42.99 17.30 17.64
CA ILE A 143 -42.50 16.47 18.75
C ILE A 143 -43.60 15.54 19.25
N PRO A 144 -43.37 14.21 19.23
CA PRO A 144 -44.34 13.25 19.73
C PRO A 144 -44.44 13.30 21.26
N ALA A 145 -45.64 13.07 21.79
CA ALA A 145 -45.88 13.07 23.24
C ALA A 145 -45.09 11.97 23.97
N PHE A 146 -44.85 10.84 23.30
CA PHE A 146 -43.93 9.81 23.76
C PHE A 146 -43.36 9.05 22.57
N GLY A 147 -42.25 8.35 22.80
CA GLY A 147 -41.71 7.42 21.82
C GLY A 147 -40.74 6.45 22.46
N VAL A 148 -40.83 5.21 22.00
CA VAL A 148 -39.99 4.09 22.43
C VAL A 148 -39.41 3.50 21.16
N VAL A 149 -38.08 3.50 21.06
CA VAL A 149 -37.38 2.99 19.88
C VAL A 149 -36.29 2.06 20.34
N LEU A 150 -36.36 0.80 19.91
CA LEU A 150 -35.30 -0.17 19.99
C LEU A 150 -34.52 -0.16 18.67
N HIS A 151 -33.20 -0.01 18.77
CA HIS A 151 -32.29 -0.16 17.64
C HIS A 151 -31.23 -1.21 17.95
N ALA A 152 -30.94 -2.04 16.95
CA ALA A 152 -29.92 -3.06 17.04
C ALA A 152 -29.23 -3.22 15.68
N MET A 153 -27.91 -3.09 15.66
CA MET A 153 -27.11 -3.24 14.45
C MET A 153 -25.81 -3.97 14.76
N GLN A 154 -25.41 -4.89 13.89
CA GLN A 154 -24.08 -5.48 13.91
C GLN A 154 -23.47 -5.41 12.52
N GLN A 155 -22.40 -4.65 12.38
CA GLN A 155 -21.60 -4.53 11.17
C GLN A 155 -20.31 -5.34 11.35
N SER A 156 -19.97 -6.20 10.39
CA SER A 156 -18.68 -6.89 10.30
C SER A 156 -18.03 -6.54 8.97
N SER A 157 -16.79 -6.06 9.02
CA SER A 157 -15.94 -5.84 7.86
C SER A 157 -14.69 -6.69 8.01
N ASP A 158 -14.48 -7.58 7.05
CA ASP A 158 -13.39 -8.54 7.06
C ASP A 158 -12.58 -8.30 5.78
N VAL A 159 -11.33 -7.86 5.92
CA VAL A 159 -10.41 -7.54 4.82
C VAL A 159 -9.19 -8.44 4.94
N ASN A 160 -8.83 -9.11 3.85
CA ASN A 160 -7.63 -9.93 3.75
C ASN A 160 -6.80 -9.46 2.54
N VAL A 161 -5.55 -9.07 2.80
CA VAL A 161 -4.62 -8.59 1.79
C VAL A 161 -3.43 -9.55 1.75
N LEU A 162 -3.14 -10.06 0.54
CA LEU A 162 -1.94 -10.85 0.25
C LEU A 162 -1.17 -10.11 -0.84
N SER A 163 0.05 -9.67 -0.52
CA SER A 163 0.94 -9.04 -1.48
C SER A 163 2.25 -9.82 -1.57
N THR A 164 2.68 -10.15 -2.79
CA THR A 164 3.87 -10.98 -3.04
C THR A 164 4.87 -10.28 -3.96
N PRO A 165 5.51 -9.17 -3.53
CA PRO A 165 6.54 -8.52 -4.32
C PRO A 165 7.77 -9.43 -4.44
N HIS A 166 8.38 -9.42 -5.63
CA HIS A 166 9.59 -10.18 -5.93
C HIS A 166 10.58 -9.33 -6.72
N ILE A 167 11.87 -9.52 -6.46
CA ILE A 167 12.94 -8.76 -7.11
C ILE A 167 14.21 -9.61 -7.20
N LEU A 168 14.95 -9.43 -8.30
CA LEU A 168 16.26 -10.04 -8.52
C LEU A 168 17.33 -8.97 -8.38
N THR A 169 18.43 -9.29 -7.70
CA THR A 169 19.57 -8.38 -7.56
C THR A 169 20.89 -9.12 -7.49
N SER A 170 21.99 -8.45 -7.84
CA SER A 170 23.34 -8.98 -7.68
C SER A 170 23.76 -8.99 -6.21
N ASP A 171 24.71 -9.85 -5.86
CA ASP A 171 25.37 -9.77 -4.56
C ASP A 171 25.98 -8.38 -4.30
N ASN A 172 25.77 -7.86 -3.10
CA ASN A 172 26.16 -6.52 -2.64
C ASN A 172 25.54 -5.33 -3.40
N GLU A 173 24.57 -5.56 -4.29
CA GLU A 173 23.88 -4.52 -5.04
C GLU A 173 22.46 -4.29 -4.50
N GLU A 174 22.09 -3.02 -4.34
CA GLU A 174 20.76 -2.64 -3.87
C GLU A 174 19.78 -2.60 -5.04
N ALA A 175 18.62 -3.22 -4.85
CA ALA A 175 17.54 -3.18 -5.82
C ALA A 175 16.25 -2.70 -5.17
N GLU A 176 15.43 -2.02 -5.97
CA GLU A 176 14.18 -1.40 -5.54
C GLU A 176 13.06 -1.74 -6.53
N ILE A 177 11.88 -2.08 -6.00
CA ILE A 177 10.64 -2.18 -6.76
C ILE A 177 9.60 -1.26 -6.09
N THR A 178 8.97 -0.41 -6.91
CA THR A 178 7.86 0.45 -6.48
C THR A 178 6.62 0.18 -7.32
N VAL A 179 5.48 0.08 -6.66
CA VAL A 179 4.17 -0.09 -7.30
C VAL A 179 3.20 0.84 -6.59
N GLY A 180 2.64 1.82 -7.30
CA GLY A 180 1.77 2.79 -6.68
C GLY A 180 1.01 3.66 -7.64
N GLN A 181 0.32 4.63 -7.07
CA GLN A 181 -0.50 5.60 -7.76
C GLN A 181 -0.23 7.00 -7.24
N ASN A 182 -0.31 7.99 -8.12
CA ASN A 182 -0.06 9.38 -7.78
C ASN A 182 -1.36 10.13 -7.49
N VAL A 183 -1.66 10.38 -6.22
CA VAL A 183 -2.95 10.94 -5.79
C VAL A 183 -2.85 12.43 -5.47
N PRO A 184 -3.90 13.22 -5.77
CA PRO A 184 -3.94 14.65 -5.51
C PRO A 184 -4.30 14.94 -4.04
N PHE A 185 -3.54 15.83 -3.42
CA PHE A 185 -3.78 16.43 -2.11
C PHE A 185 -3.98 17.93 -2.28
N GLN A 186 -5.05 18.46 -1.70
CA GLN A 186 -5.27 19.91 -1.67
C GLN A 186 -4.33 20.50 -0.60
N SER A 187 -3.29 21.23 -1.01
CA SER A 187 -2.41 21.90 -0.05
C SER A 187 -3.04 23.24 0.33
N GLY A 188 -3.61 23.30 1.53
CA GLY A 188 -4.04 24.54 2.18
C GLY A 188 -5.17 25.29 1.47
N PHE A 189 -6.38 25.22 2.02
CA PHE A 189 -7.36 26.27 1.80
C PHE A 189 -6.92 27.49 2.64
N SER A 190 -6.31 28.49 2.02
CA SER A 190 -6.09 29.79 2.64
C SER A 190 -7.20 30.73 2.17
N PRO A 191 -8.33 30.86 2.89
CA PRO A 191 -9.18 32.01 2.71
C PRO A 191 -8.39 33.17 3.32
N SER A 192 -7.56 33.82 2.51
CA SER A 192 -6.92 35.07 2.87
C SER A 192 -8.02 36.11 3.07
N SER A 193 -8.53 36.16 4.30
CA SER A 193 -8.98 37.34 5.03
C SER A 193 -9.49 38.48 4.15
N LEU A 194 -10.78 38.47 3.86
CA LEU A 194 -11.57 39.68 3.62
C LEU A 194 -12.42 39.99 4.86
N GLY A 195 -11.79 39.91 6.03
CA GLY A 195 -12.41 40.20 7.32
C GLY A 195 -11.40 40.81 8.27
N SER A 196 -10.97 42.06 8.03
CA SER A 196 -10.44 42.96 9.10
C SER A 196 -10.13 44.42 8.69
N THR A 197 -10.51 44.96 7.52
CA THR A 197 -10.23 46.39 7.22
C THR A 197 -11.35 47.22 6.59
N VAL A 198 -12.61 46.74 6.61
CA VAL A 198 -13.75 47.68 6.69
C VAL A 198 -14.11 47.89 8.16
N GLY A 199 -13.10 48.31 8.94
CA GLY A 199 -13.29 49.01 10.20
C GLY A 199 -13.29 50.49 9.90
N GLY A 200 -14.41 51.02 9.40
CA GLY A 200 -14.47 52.42 9.00
C GLY A 200 -15.72 52.87 8.26
N VAL A 201 -16.90 52.31 8.55
CA VAL A 201 -18.17 52.99 8.24
C VAL A 201 -19.22 52.57 9.25
N THR A 202 -19.39 53.45 10.24
CA THR A 202 -20.46 53.43 11.22
C THR A 202 -21.79 53.78 10.56
N GLY A 203 -22.78 52.90 10.72
CA GLY A 203 -24.20 53.29 10.74
C GLY A 203 -25.07 52.69 9.64
N GLY A 204 -26.02 51.84 10.04
CA GLY A 204 -27.19 51.53 9.21
C GLY A 204 -27.53 50.04 9.17
N THR A 205 -28.48 49.64 10.01
CA THR A 205 -29.18 48.36 10.02
C THR A 205 -29.77 47.97 8.67
N GLY A 206 -29.44 46.77 8.17
CA GLY A 206 -30.10 46.14 7.03
C GLY A 206 -29.33 44.92 6.56
N GLY A 207 -29.79 43.72 6.94
CA GLY A 207 -29.15 42.45 6.57
C GLY A 207 -29.09 42.27 5.06
N LEU A 208 -27.87 42.28 4.52
CA LEU A 208 -27.61 41.89 3.15
C LEU A 208 -27.22 40.41 3.12
N ASN A 209 -27.99 39.65 2.35
CA ASN A 209 -27.82 38.24 2.03
C ASN A 209 -26.40 37.98 1.48
N PRO A 210 -25.66 36.95 1.96
CA PRO A 210 -24.30 36.64 1.49
C PRO A 210 -24.22 36.26 0.00
N SER A 211 -25.36 36.03 -0.66
CA SER A 211 -25.43 35.58 -2.06
C SER A 211 -25.21 36.67 -3.11
N ILE A 212 -25.21 37.96 -2.75
CA ILE A 212 -25.15 39.07 -3.74
C ILE A 212 -23.77 39.73 -3.86
N LEU A 213 -22.79 39.34 -3.03
CA LEU A 213 -21.40 39.82 -3.14
C LEU A 213 -20.51 38.91 -4.02
N GLY A 214 -21.08 37.87 -4.63
CA GLY A 214 -20.40 37.05 -5.66
C GLY A 214 -20.35 37.69 -7.06
N GLY A 215 -20.88 38.90 -7.24
CA GLY A 215 -21.12 39.50 -8.55
C GLY A 215 -20.11 40.53 -9.06
N LEU A 216 -19.12 40.97 -8.26
CA LEU A 216 -18.19 42.03 -8.68
C LEU A 216 -16.72 41.66 -8.38
N GLY A 217 -16.06 41.07 -9.37
CA GLY A 217 -14.66 41.39 -9.69
C GLY A 217 -13.54 40.83 -8.81
N GLY A 218 -13.75 39.77 -8.03
CA GLY A 218 -12.70 39.12 -7.22
C GLY A 218 -12.34 37.72 -7.71
N LEU A 219 -11.86 37.57 -8.95
CA LEU A 219 -11.44 36.28 -9.52
C LEU A 219 -10.01 35.87 -9.09
N GLY A 220 -9.80 35.72 -7.79
CA GLY A 220 -8.64 35.01 -7.25
C GLY A 220 -8.96 33.52 -7.16
N SER A 221 -8.34 32.71 -8.04
CA SER A 221 -8.46 31.25 -8.15
C SER A 221 -8.97 30.53 -6.89
N LEU A 222 -10.20 30.01 -6.95
CA LEU A 222 -10.85 29.19 -5.92
C LEU A 222 -10.29 27.75 -5.86
N TYR A 223 -9.19 27.45 -6.53
CA TYR A 223 -8.54 26.16 -6.47
C TYR A 223 -7.35 26.24 -5.53
N ALA A 224 -7.45 25.55 -4.37
CA ALA A 224 -6.27 25.28 -3.55
C ALA A 224 -5.22 24.57 -4.42
N PRO A 225 -3.93 24.94 -4.32
CA PRO A 225 -2.89 24.27 -5.09
C PRO A 225 -2.95 22.75 -4.81
N ILE A 226 -3.05 21.95 -5.87
CA ILE A 226 -3.11 20.50 -5.78
C ILE A 226 -1.68 19.98 -5.83
N THR A 227 -1.19 19.47 -4.70
CA THR A 227 0.08 18.73 -4.64
C THR A 227 -0.20 17.26 -4.88
N ARG A 228 0.59 16.62 -5.74
CA ARG A 228 0.45 15.21 -6.06
C ARG A 228 1.46 14.44 -5.20
N GLN A 229 1.02 13.42 -4.46
CA GLN A 229 1.92 12.55 -3.69
C GLN A 229 1.71 11.09 -4.12
N ASN A 230 2.81 10.34 -4.20
CA ASN A 230 2.79 8.93 -4.55
C ASN A 230 2.39 8.11 -3.33
N VAL A 231 1.36 7.28 -3.49
CA VAL A 231 0.98 6.22 -2.56
C VAL A 231 1.42 4.92 -3.20
N GLU A 232 2.51 4.34 -2.69
CA GLU A 232 3.17 3.18 -3.29
C GLU A 232 3.56 2.12 -2.26
N LEU A 233 3.58 0.87 -2.72
CA LEU A 233 4.33 -0.23 -2.13
C LEU A 233 5.75 -0.15 -2.66
N LYS A 234 6.71 0.03 -1.77
CA LYS A 234 8.14 0.12 -2.04
C LYS A 234 8.88 -0.97 -1.27
N LEU A 235 9.57 -1.84 -2.00
CA LEU A 235 10.46 -2.84 -1.43
C LEU A 235 11.87 -2.56 -1.93
N THR A 236 12.78 -2.33 -0.99
CA THR A 236 14.20 -2.16 -1.24
C THR A 236 14.98 -3.27 -0.55
N VAL A 237 15.87 -3.95 -1.28
CA VAL A 237 16.65 -5.05 -0.76
C VAL A 237 18.11 -4.95 -1.17
N LYS A 238 19.01 -5.23 -0.23
CA LYS A 238 20.44 -5.39 -0.48
C LYS A 238 20.92 -6.71 0.13
N PRO A 239 21.21 -7.73 -0.70
CA PRO A 239 21.75 -8.99 -0.23
C PRO A 239 23.27 -8.94 -0.09
N GLN A 240 23.76 -9.81 0.77
CA GLN A 240 25.16 -10.17 0.89
C GLN A 240 25.24 -11.68 1.12
N ILE A 241 25.88 -12.41 0.21
CA ILE A 241 25.99 -13.86 0.26
C ILE A 241 27.28 -14.26 0.98
N ASN A 242 27.18 -15.21 1.90
CA ASN A 242 28.32 -15.86 2.53
C ASN A 242 28.64 -17.20 1.85
N ASP A 243 29.85 -17.72 2.05
CA ASP A 243 30.28 -19.01 1.48
C ASP A 243 29.45 -20.22 1.96
N SER A 244 28.79 -20.10 3.11
CA SER A 244 27.91 -21.14 3.68
C SER A 244 26.44 -21.04 3.21
N ASP A 245 26.19 -20.38 2.08
CA ASP A 245 24.84 -20.18 1.50
C ASP A 245 23.84 -19.46 2.42
N TYR A 246 24.36 -18.72 3.39
CA TYR A 246 23.58 -17.74 4.16
C TYR A 246 23.59 -16.41 3.42
N ILE A 247 22.42 -15.80 3.30
CA ILE A 247 22.22 -14.48 2.73
C ILE A 247 21.85 -13.52 3.86
N ARG A 248 22.68 -12.50 4.06
CA ARG A 248 22.34 -11.35 4.88
C ARG A 248 21.60 -10.36 4.01
N LEU A 249 20.37 -10.04 4.38
CA LEU A 249 19.49 -9.15 3.65
C LEU A 249 19.22 -7.90 4.48
N VAL A 250 19.59 -6.74 3.95
CA VAL A 250 19.12 -5.45 4.47
C VAL A 250 17.86 -5.10 3.67
N ILE A 251 16.72 -5.03 4.36
CA ILE A 251 15.42 -4.84 3.72
C ILE A 251 14.77 -3.59 4.30
N THR A 252 14.23 -2.78 3.40
CA THR A 252 13.30 -1.69 3.74
C THR A 252 12.04 -1.93 2.95
N GLU A 253 10.95 -2.19 3.67
CA GLU A 253 9.61 -2.33 3.12
C GLU A 253 8.77 -1.14 3.57
N GLN A 254 7.96 -0.63 2.65
CA GLN A 254 7.00 0.42 2.91
C GLN A 254 5.76 0.15 2.07
N THR A 255 4.60 0.12 2.72
CA THR A 255 3.31 0.02 2.05
C THR A 255 2.46 1.22 2.44
N GLU A 256 1.98 1.95 1.44
CA GLU A 256 1.03 3.03 1.63
C GLU A 256 -0.32 2.70 0.99
N GLU A 257 -1.40 3.04 1.69
CA GLU A 257 -2.76 2.93 1.19
C GLU A 257 -3.57 4.19 1.51
N ILE A 258 -4.68 4.37 0.81
CA ILE A 258 -5.64 5.46 1.08
C ILE A 258 -6.65 4.93 2.09
N ALA A 259 -6.65 5.48 3.30
CA ALA A 259 -7.53 5.04 4.39
C ALA A 259 -8.93 5.64 4.30
N SER A 260 -9.03 6.93 3.92
CA SER A 260 -10.30 7.64 3.80
C SER A 260 -10.16 8.88 2.92
N SER A 261 -11.24 9.33 2.29
CA SER A 261 -11.28 10.58 1.52
C SER A 261 -12.18 11.60 2.22
N ASP A 262 -11.60 12.71 2.70
CA ASP A 262 -12.36 13.85 3.19
C ASP A 262 -12.69 14.79 2.01
N PRO A 263 -13.96 15.21 1.82
CA PRO A 263 -14.34 16.12 0.72
C PRO A 263 -13.64 17.49 0.75
N VAL A 264 -13.19 17.94 1.92
CA VAL A 264 -12.58 19.26 2.16
C VAL A 264 -11.06 19.15 2.30
N LEU A 265 -10.56 18.16 3.05
CA LEU A 265 -9.13 18.00 3.34
C LEU A 265 -8.39 17.06 2.36
N GLY A 266 -9.13 16.27 1.57
CA GLY A 266 -8.56 15.29 0.65
C GLY A 266 -8.32 13.92 1.28
N PRO A 267 -7.62 13.02 0.57
CA PRO A 267 -7.36 11.67 1.04
C PRO A 267 -6.42 11.66 2.27
N THR A 268 -6.72 10.81 3.25
CA THR A 268 -5.82 10.42 4.33
C THR A 268 -5.12 9.12 3.93
N THR A 269 -3.80 9.05 4.07
CA THR A 269 -3.02 7.86 3.77
C THR A 269 -2.60 7.13 5.05
N SER A 270 -2.62 5.80 5.00
CA SER A 270 -2.04 4.93 6.02
C SER A 270 -0.70 4.42 5.50
N ARG A 271 0.36 4.59 6.30
CA ARG A 271 1.72 4.15 5.95
C ARG A 271 2.17 3.08 6.93
N ARG A 272 2.57 1.93 6.40
CA ARG A 272 3.25 0.84 7.11
C ARG A 272 4.69 0.81 6.62
N SER A 273 5.66 0.63 7.52
CA SER A 273 7.06 0.52 7.14
C SER A 273 7.83 -0.39 8.08
N ALA A 274 8.71 -1.22 7.51
CA ALA A 274 9.60 -2.11 8.22
C ALA A 274 11.03 -1.98 7.67
N LYS A 275 11.99 -1.69 8.55
CA LYS A 275 13.42 -1.68 8.22
C LYS A 275 14.16 -2.66 9.11
N THR A 276 14.80 -3.65 8.50
CA THR A 276 15.40 -4.76 9.23
C THR A 276 16.62 -5.32 8.51
N THR A 277 17.39 -6.12 9.22
CA THR A 277 18.45 -6.92 8.64
C THR A 277 18.27 -8.36 9.12
N VAL A 278 18.05 -9.27 8.18
CA VAL A 278 17.84 -10.69 8.48
C VAL A 278 18.92 -11.52 7.83
N ILE A 279 19.26 -12.65 8.45
CA ILE A 279 20.12 -13.66 7.86
C ILE A 279 19.25 -14.88 7.65
N ALA A 280 19.14 -15.29 6.38
CA ALA A 280 18.35 -16.43 5.97
C ALA A 280 19.23 -17.36 5.13
N LYS A 281 18.95 -18.65 5.16
CA LYS A 281 19.60 -19.60 4.27
C LYS A 281 18.88 -19.61 2.92
N ASP A 282 19.58 -20.03 1.87
CA ASP A 282 18.95 -20.30 0.57
C ASP A 282 17.70 -21.18 0.71
N GLN A 283 16.59 -20.75 0.10
CA GLN A 283 15.27 -21.43 0.07
C GLN A 283 14.55 -21.53 1.43
N GLU A 284 15.07 -20.93 2.49
CA GLU A 284 14.40 -20.92 3.79
C GLU A 284 13.60 -19.64 3.99
N THR A 285 12.31 -19.80 4.30
CA THR A 285 11.42 -18.68 4.63
C THR A 285 11.67 -18.21 6.06
N VAL A 286 11.98 -16.94 6.21
CA VAL A 286 12.11 -16.27 7.50
C VAL A 286 10.95 -15.33 7.75
N VAL A 287 10.49 -15.28 8.99
CA VAL A 287 9.53 -14.26 9.45
C VAL A 287 10.32 -13.03 9.84
N ILE A 288 10.15 -11.94 9.09
CA ILE A 288 10.86 -10.68 9.33
C ILE A 288 10.22 -9.93 10.50
N GLY A 289 8.89 -10.00 10.58
CA GLY A 289 8.15 -9.30 11.60
C GLY A 289 6.64 -9.42 11.40
N GLY A 290 5.92 -8.80 12.31
CA GLY A 290 4.48 -8.71 12.28
C GLY A 290 3.96 -7.82 13.39
N ILE A 291 2.73 -7.34 13.23
CA ILE A 291 2.00 -6.58 14.23
C ILE A 291 0.68 -7.29 14.45
N MET A 292 0.34 -7.58 15.70
CA MET A 292 -0.98 -8.04 16.09
C MET A 292 -1.58 -7.05 17.05
N GLN A 293 -2.71 -6.46 16.67
CA GLN A 293 -3.44 -5.48 17.47
C GLN A 293 -4.87 -5.97 17.64
N ASP A 294 -5.34 -6.03 18.89
CA ASP A 294 -6.76 -6.19 19.23
C ASP A 294 -7.17 -4.96 20.05
N ARG A 295 -8.10 -4.17 19.50
CA ARG A 295 -8.66 -3.01 20.17
C ARG A 295 -10.15 -3.21 20.34
N THR A 296 -10.61 -3.27 21.58
CA THR A 296 -12.04 -3.26 21.93
C THR A 296 -12.37 -1.93 22.59
N LEU A 297 -13.29 -1.17 21.98
CA LEU A 297 -13.88 0.05 22.52
C LEU A 297 -15.33 -0.26 22.88
N GLU A 298 -15.69 -0.05 24.14
CA GLU A 298 -17.06 -0.23 24.63
C GLU A 298 -17.53 1.08 25.24
N THR A 299 -18.57 1.66 24.65
CA THR A 299 -19.20 2.90 25.09
C THR A 299 -20.59 2.57 25.61
N VAL A 300 -20.84 2.85 26.89
CA VAL A 300 -22.15 2.64 27.53
C VAL A 300 -22.73 3.98 27.93
N THR A 301 -23.85 4.36 27.32
CA THR A 301 -24.64 5.53 27.72
C THR A 301 -25.88 5.04 28.44
N LYS A 302 -26.16 5.50 29.66
CA LYS A 302 -27.30 4.99 30.45
C LYS A 302 -27.95 6.06 31.30
N VAL A 303 -29.22 5.85 31.64
CA VAL A 303 -29.90 6.62 32.69
C VAL A 303 -29.36 6.20 34.05
N PRO A 304 -28.90 7.14 34.92
CA PRO A 304 -28.45 6.79 36.26
C PRO A 304 -29.59 6.13 37.06
N VAL A 305 -29.24 5.17 37.93
CA VAL A 305 -30.19 4.32 38.70
C VAL A 305 -30.95 3.31 37.84
N LEU A 306 -31.74 3.75 36.85
CA LEU A 306 -32.58 2.86 36.03
C LEU A 306 -31.77 1.93 35.12
N GLY A 307 -30.63 2.38 34.61
CA GLY A 307 -29.73 1.58 33.79
C GLY A 307 -28.91 0.54 34.56
N ASP A 308 -28.91 0.61 35.90
CA ASP A 308 -28.16 -0.30 36.78
C ASP A 308 -29.01 -1.47 37.30
N ILE A 309 -30.33 -1.46 37.05
CA ILE A 309 -31.23 -2.55 37.45
C ILE A 309 -30.85 -3.81 36.67
N PRO A 310 -30.62 -4.97 37.32
CA PRO A 310 -30.35 -6.22 36.61
C PRO A 310 -31.54 -6.57 35.69
N ILE A 311 -31.24 -7.12 34.51
CA ILE A 311 -32.22 -7.50 33.46
C ILE A 311 -32.90 -6.27 32.80
N LEU A 312 -33.57 -5.42 33.58
CA LEU A 312 -34.33 -4.27 33.07
C LEU A 312 -33.44 -3.09 32.63
N GLY A 313 -32.22 -2.97 33.15
CA GLY A 313 -31.30 -1.90 32.83
C GLY A 313 -30.89 -1.85 31.35
N HIS A 314 -31.01 -2.98 30.63
CA HIS A 314 -30.81 -3.02 29.17
C HIS A 314 -31.79 -2.15 28.37
N LEU A 315 -32.96 -1.83 28.92
CA LEU A 315 -33.95 -0.93 28.30
C LEU A 315 -33.64 0.55 28.52
N PHE A 316 -32.69 0.86 29.42
CA PHE A 316 -32.33 2.23 29.80
C PHE A 316 -30.84 2.53 29.55
N ARG A 317 -30.17 1.68 28.76
CA ARG A 317 -28.79 1.86 28.33
C ARG A 317 -28.62 1.55 26.85
N GLU A 318 -27.72 2.29 26.23
CA GLU A 318 -27.20 2.08 24.90
C GLU A 318 -25.76 1.60 25.05
N THR A 319 -25.43 0.50 24.37
CA THR A 319 -24.10 -0.09 24.36
C THR A 319 -23.60 -0.18 22.94
N THR A 320 -22.57 0.60 22.63
CA THR A 320 -21.84 0.51 21.37
C THR A 320 -20.50 -0.14 21.62
N ARG A 321 -20.27 -1.31 21.02
CA ARG A 321 -19.01 -2.06 21.13
C ARG A 321 -18.38 -2.19 19.76
N ARG A 322 -17.19 -1.58 19.62
CA ARG A 322 -16.35 -1.67 18.42
C ARG A 322 -15.13 -2.52 18.72
N LYS A 323 -14.95 -3.61 17.99
CA LYS A 323 -13.79 -4.50 18.06
C LYS A 323 -13.04 -4.47 16.75
N THR A 324 -11.83 -3.94 16.77
CA THR A 324 -10.93 -3.89 15.62
C THR A 324 -9.74 -4.80 15.86
N LYS A 325 -9.51 -5.76 14.97
CA LYS A 325 -8.37 -6.68 15.01
C LYS A 325 -7.55 -6.54 13.74
N THR A 326 -6.26 -6.28 13.88
CA THR A 326 -5.32 -6.15 12.76
C THR A 326 -4.17 -7.12 12.99
N ASN A 327 -3.93 -8.03 12.03
CA ASN A 327 -2.77 -8.91 12.05
C ASN A 327 -2.00 -8.71 10.75
N LEU A 328 -0.75 -8.26 10.87
CA LEU A 328 0.18 -8.12 9.77
C LEU A 328 1.34 -9.10 10.00
N LEU A 329 1.71 -9.85 8.97
CA LEU A 329 2.86 -10.76 8.97
C LEU A 329 3.65 -10.55 7.68
N LEU A 330 4.97 -10.41 7.83
CA LEU A 330 5.92 -10.27 6.72
C LEU A 330 6.86 -11.47 6.70
N PHE A 331 6.81 -12.23 5.62
CA PHE A 331 7.69 -13.35 5.33
C PHE A 331 8.62 -12.98 4.18
N LEU A 332 9.80 -13.59 4.18
CA LEU A 332 10.73 -13.47 3.07
C LEU A 332 11.46 -14.79 2.84
N THR A 333 11.65 -15.10 1.57
CA THR A 333 12.35 -16.29 1.10
C THR A 333 13.37 -15.87 0.04
N PRO A 334 14.68 -15.95 0.35
CA PRO A 334 15.72 -15.70 -0.64
C PRO A 334 16.08 -16.97 -1.41
N TYR A 335 16.48 -16.78 -2.67
CA TYR A 335 16.97 -17.82 -3.57
C TYR A 335 18.28 -17.36 -4.20
N ILE A 336 19.37 -18.12 -4.02
CA ILE A 336 20.65 -17.85 -4.68
C ILE A 336 20.60 -18.42 -6.09
N ILE A 337 20.91 -17.58 -7.07
CA ILE A 337 21.04 -17.95 -8.47
C ILE A 337 22.52 -18.02 -8.82
N ARG A 338 23.01 -19.22 -9.14
CA ARG A 338 24.41 -19.49 -9.50
C ARG A 338 24.59 -19.60 -11.01
N GLY A 339 23.56 -19.99 -11.75
CA GLY A 339 23.65 -20.14 -13.20
C GLY A 339 22.31 -20.17 -13.94
N PRO A 340 22.35 -20.35 -15.28
CA PRO A 340 21.18 -20.35 -16.15
C PRO A 340 20.11 -21.40 -15.81
N GLU A 341 20.51 -22.54 -15.25
CA GLU A 341 19.59 -23.63 -14.90
C GLU A 341 18.65 -23.22 -13.75
N ASP A 342 19.17 -22.51 -12.73
CA ASP A 342 18.39 -22.04 -11.58
C ASP A 342 17.31 -21.04 -12.02
N PHE A 343 17.62 -20.17 -12.99
CA PHE A 343 16.65 -19.26 -13.59
C PHE A 343 15.47 -19.99 -14.20
N ARG A 344 15.73 -21.09 -14.93
CA ARG A 344 14.67 -21.87 -15.57
C ARG A 344 13.73 -22.48 -14.53
N VAL A 345 14.29 -23.03 -13.44
CA VAL A 345 13.51 -23.63 -12.35
C VAL A 345 12.62 -22.58 -11.67
N ILE A 346 13.17 -21.42 -11.32
CA ILE A 346 12.40 -20.33 -10.69
C ILE A 346 11.30 -19.84 -11.64
N PHE A 347 11.63 -19.66 -12.93
CA PHE A 347 10.68 -19.21 -13.94
C PHE A 347 9.51 -20.19 -14.14
N GLU A 348 9.81 -21.48 -14.31
CA GLU A 348 8.77 -22.51 -14.49
C GLU A 348 7.87 -22.62 -13.26
N ARG A 349 8.45 -22.57 -12.05
CA ARG A 349 7.70 -22.55 -10.79
C ARG A 349 6.78 -21.32 -10.71
N LYS A 350 7.30 -20.11 -10.94
CA LYS A 350 6.52 -18.86 -10.85
C LYS A 350 5.42 -18.79 -11.92
N MET A 351 5.67 -19.31 -13.11
CA MET A 351 4.65 -19.40 -14.16
C MET A 351 3.52 -20.36 -13.77
N LYS A 352 3.85 -21.49 -13.15
CA LYS A 352 2.86 -22.44 -12.64
C LYS A 352 2.03 -21.86 -11.49
N GLU A 353 2.69 -21.21 -10.52
CA GLU A 353 2.02 -20.51 -9.41
C GLU A 353 1.06 -19.43 -9.93
N ARG A 354 1.51 -18.63 -10.90
CA ARG A 354 0.67 -17.62 -11.56
C ARG A 354 -0.53 -18.25 -12.27
N GLN A 355 -0.34 -19.36 -13.00
CA GLN A 355 -1.44 -20.05 -13.66
C GLN A 355 -2.48 -20.55 -12.65
N GLN A 356 -2.02 -21.20 -11.57
CA GLN A 356 -2.89 -21.65 -10.49
C GLN A 356 -3.66 -20.49 -9.83
N PHE A 357 -2.98 -19.35 -9.61
CA PHE A 357 -3.61 -18.15 -9.08
C PHE A 357 -4.70 -17.64 -10.05
N VAL A 358 -4.40 -17.54 -11.34
CA VAL A 358 -5.39 -17.09 -12.34
C VAL A 358 -6.59 -18.02 -12.38
N GLU A 359 -6.37 -19.33 -12.39
CA GLU A 359 -7.45 -20.33 -12.38
C GLU A 359 -8.32 -20.24 -11.12
N GLN A 360 -7.71 -20.05 -9.95
CA GLN A 360 -8.42 -19.97 -8.67
C GLN A 360 -9.27 -18.70 -8.53
N PHE A 361 -8.77 -17.55 -9.00
CA PHE A 361 -9.42 -16.25 -8.77
C PHE A 361 -10.26 -15.75 -9.96
N TYR A 362 -9.93 -16.13 -11.20
CA TYR A 362 -10.61 -15.66 -12.40
C TYR A 362 -11.35 -16.77 -13.17
N GLY A 363 -11.33 -18.01 -12.67
CA GLY A 363 -11.83 -19.18 -13.38
C GLY A 363 -10.93 -19.57 -14.56
N GLN A 364 -11.24 -20.69 -15.24
CA GLN A 364 -10.58 -21.01 -16.50
C GLN A 364 -10.94 -19.94 -17.53
N VAL A 365 -10.06 -18.97 -17.75
CA VAL A 365 -10.09 -18.16 -18.96
C VAL A 365 -9.44 -19.02 -20.04
N PRO A 366 -10.21 -19.61 -20.99
CA PRO A 366 -9.58 -20.29 -22.10
C PRO A 366 -8.89 -19.21 -22.95
N GLY A 367 -7.56 -19.32 -23.11
CA GLY A 367 -6.84 -18.49 -24.08
C GLY A 367 -5.86 -17.46 -23.52
N TYR A 368 -5.10 -17.79 -22.47
CA TYR A 368 -3.80 -17.14 -22.27
C TYR A 368 -2.65 -18.16 -22.37
N ASP A 369 -2.71 -18.96 -23.43
CA ASP A 369 -1.51 -19.58 -23.98
C ASP A 369 -0.67 -18.43 -24.54
N VAL A 370 0.24 -17.89 -23.72
CA VAL A 370 1.26 -16.98 -24.22
C VAL A 370 1.94 -17.74 -25.35
N ALA A 371 1.81 -17.27 -26.59
CA ALA A 371 2.49 -17.88 -27.72
C ALA A 371 3.99 -17.87 -27.41
N VAL A 372 4.50 -19.00 -26.93
CA VAL A 372 5.91 -19.14 -26.62
C VAL A 372 6.60 -19.11 -27.97
N ASP A 373 7.29 -18.02 -28.27
CA ASP A 373 8.12 -17.93 -29.46
C ASP A 373 9.32 -18.88 -29.29
N PHE A 374 9.12 -20.13 -29.72
CA PHE A 374 10.14 -21.18 -29.69
C PHE A 374 11.32 -20.87 -30.62
N SER A 375 11.24 -19.85 -31.48
CA SER A 375 12.37 -19.46 -32.34
C SER A 375 13.49 -18.79 -31.56
N ARG A 376 13.18 -18.14 -30.41
CA ARG A 376 14.13 -17.38 -29.58
C ARG A 376 14.54 -18.09 -28.28
N LYS A 377 13.86 -19.18 -27.91
CA LYS A 377 14.12 -19.94 -26.68
C LYS A 377 15.13 -21.07 -26.94
N PRO A 378 16.35 -21.07 -26.37
CA PRO A 378 17.28 -22.18 -26.55
C PRO A 378 16.77 -23.42 -25.78
N GLY A 379 16.60 -24.56 -26.46
CA GLY A 379 16.21 -25.82 -25.84
C GLY A 379 16.01 -26.98 -26.82
N PRO A 380 15.91 -28.25 -26.34
CA PRO A 380 15.74 -29.43 -27.20
C PRO A 380 14.47 -29.36 -28.06
N LEU A 381 13.36 -28.90 -27.47
CA LEU A 381 12.08 -28.73 -28.17
C LEU A 381 12.13 -27.61 -29.22
N SER A 382 12.89 -26.54 -28.96
CA SER A 382 13.12 -25.48 -29.96
C SER A 382 13.94 -26.01 -31.14
N ARG A 383 14.99 -26.80 -30.88
CA ARG A 383 15.76 -27.46 -31.96
C ARG A 383 14.91 -28.44 -32.76
N MET A 384 14.01 -29.18 -32.11
CA MET A 384 13.04 -30.04 -32.79
C MET A 384 12.09 -29.21 -33.64
N ASN A 385 11.46 -28.16 -33.10
CA ASN A 385 10.56 -27.31 -33.88
C ASN A 385 11.28 -26.58 -35.02
N GLN A 386 12.50 -26.10 -34.82
CA GLN A 386 13.32 -25.51 -35.89
C GLN A 386 13.68 -26.55 -36.95
N SER A 387 13.97 -27.80 -36.56
CA SER A 387 14.22 -28.88 -37.50
C SER A 387 12.97 -29.25 -38.30
N VAL A 388 11.80 -29.30 -37.65
CA VAL A 388 10.52 -29.57 -38.30
C VAL A 388 10.16 -28.43 -39.25
N LEU A 389 10.32 -27.17 -38.83
CA LEU A 389 10.10 -26.00 -39.70
C LEU A 389 11.07 -25.98 -40.87
N LYS A 390 12.34 -26.34 -40.66
CA LYS A 390 13.34 -26.44 -41.72
C LYS A 390 13.02 -27.56 -42.69
N GLU A 391 12.52 -28.70 -42.22
CA GLU A 391 12.08 -29.81 -43.07
C GLU A 391 10.77 -29.51 -43.79
N GLN A 392 9.82 -28.82 -43.14
CA GLN A 392 8.61 -28.32 -43.79
C GLN A 392 8.94 -27.31 -44.87
N GLN A 393 9.82 -26.33 -44.59
CA GLN A 393 10.31 -25.40 -45.61
C GLN A 393 11.09 -26.10 -46.71
N ARG A 394 11.84 -27.17 -46.41
CA ARG A 394 12.49 -28.00 -47.45
C ARG A 394 11.45 -28.73 -48.31
N ALA A 395 10.39 -29.26 -47.71
CA ALA A 395 9.32 -29.95 -48.41
C ALA A 395 8.49 -28.98 -49.27
N GLU A 396 8.15 -27.81 -48.73
CA GLU A 396 7.43 -26.74 -49.43
C GLU A 396 8.26 -26.14 -50.57
N ASN A 397 9.58 -26.05 -50.40
CA ASN A 397 10.51 -25.63 -51.45
C ASN A 397 11.04 -26.81 -52.31
N GLY A 398 10.40 -27.98 -52.28
CA GLY A 398 10.64 -29.06 -53.25
C GLY A 398 11.84 -30.00 -53.02
N GLY A 399 12.52 -29.94 -51.87
CA GLY A 399 13.61 -30.86 -51.51
C GLY A 399 14.88 -30.69 -52.36
N PRO A 400 15.95 -31.43 -52.02
CA PRO A 400 17.20 -30.84 -51.54
C PRO A 400 17.78 -29.78 -52.48
N GLY A 401 17.44 -28.51 -52.23
CA GLY A 401 17.98 -27.37 -52.98
C GLY A 401 19.51 -27.32 -52.90
N ALA A 402 20.15 -27.41 -54.06
CA ALA A 402 21.60 -27.28 -54.21
C ALA A 402 22.05 -25.83 -53.97
N ALA A 403 23.35 -25.65 -53.73
CA ALA A 403 23.94 -24.33 -53.48
C ALA A 403 23.75 -23.39 -54.68
N GLY A 404 22.85 -22.41 -54.55
CA GLY A 404 22.67 -21.30 -55.51
C GLY A 404 21.24 -20.89 -55.84
N GLU A 405 20.21 -21.58 -55.35
CA GLU A 405 18.83 -21.31 -55.76
C GLU A 405 18.19 -20.12 -55.00
N ARG A 406 17.59 -19.17 -55.74
CA ARG A 406 16.93 -17.99 -55.16
C ARG A 406 15.49 -18.30 -54.75
N ILE A 407 15.20 -18.05 -53.48
CA ILE A 407 13.91 -18.25 -52.82
C ILE A 407 12.93 -17.13 -53.23
N ILE A 408 11.71 -17.50 -53.64
CA ILE A 408 10.57 -16.57 -53.68
C ILE A 408 9.74 -16.84 -52.43
N ALA A 409 9.86 -15.97 -51.42
CA ALA A 409 9.02 -16.06 -50.22
C ALA A 409 7.62 -15.49 -50.52
N PRO A 410 6.53 -16.11 -50.02
CA PRO A 410 5.25 -15.43 -49.98
C PRO A 410 5.33 -14.20 -49.05
N ALA A 411 4.69 -13.10 -49.45
CA ALA A 411 4.70 -11.86 -48.69
C ALA A 411 4.22 -12.09 -47.25
N SER A 412 4.96 -11.52 -46.28
CA SER A 412 4.62 -11.60 -44.85
C SER A 412 3.16 -11.18 -44.61
N PRO A 413 2.39 -11.92 -43.80
CA PRO A 413 1.04 -11.50 -43.44
C PRO A 413 1.13 -10.14 -42.73
N ALA A 414 0.31 -9.19 -43.19
CA ALA A 414 0.23 -7.87 -42.59
C ALA A 414 -0.09 -7.98 -41.09
N PRO A 415 0.48 -7.11 -40.24
CA PRO A 415 0.16 -7.10 -38.82
C PRO A 415 -1.34 -6.90 -38.63
N ALA A 416 -1.95 -7.74 -37.78
CA ALA A 416 -3.36 -7.68 -37.45
C ALA A 416 -3.76 -6.26 -36.97
N PRO A 417 -4.92 -5.73 -37.38
CA PRO A 417 -5.33 -4.39 -36.96
C PRO A 417 -5.50 -4.35 -35.45
N ALA A 418 -4.89 -3.35 -34.82
CA ALA A 418 -5.07 -3.06 -33.41
C ALA A 418 -6.57 -2.89 -33.11
N ALA A 419 -7.06 -3.65 -32.12
CA ALA A 419 -8.42 -3.53 -31.64
C ALA A 419 -8.69 -2.08 -31.22
N ARG A 420 -9.65 -1.43 -31.88
CA ARG A 420 -10.13 -0.10 -31.48
C ARG A 420 -10.79 -0.21 -30.10
N PRO A 421 -10.56 0.74 -29.18
CA PRO A 421 -11.35 0.81 -27.97
C PRO A 421 -12.81 1.08 -28.35
N GLN A 422 -13.73 0.26 -27.82
CA GLN A 422 -15.16 0.58 -27.86
C GLN A 422 -15.37 1.78 -26.93
N ALA A 423 -16.17 2.74 -27.42
CA ALA A 423 -16.50 4.00 -26.75
C ALA A 423 -17.37 3.81 -25.51
#